data_AF-A0A949L660-F1
#
_entry.id   AF-A0A949L660-F1
#
_cell.length_a   1.000
_cell.length_b   1.000
_cell.length_c   1.000
_cell.angle_alpha   90.00
_cell.angle_beta   90.00
_cell.angle_gamma   90.00
#
_symmetry.space_group_name_H-M   'P 1'
#
loop_
_entity.id
_entity.type
_entity.pdbx_description
1 polymer ?
#
loop_
_entity_poly.entity_id
_entity_poly.type
_entity_poly.pdbx_seq_one_letter_code
_entity_poly.pdbx_strand_id
1 'polypeptide(L)'
;MSISYAPAGKTGKWDGAMDWVQMLSGAGLILFMWCHMILVSSVVISPGVMDAIAEFFEATGMAQVGGPLVFLLFLTHFVLAARKIPFRFDGQKTIWQHARMLHHGDTWLWIVQAVSAMIILIMGAIHMWVVLTDLPITAIKSAARIQSGFWAVFYLILLPLVELHVGIGLYRIAVKWGFVKDVDRARFKRGENIITLMFIAIGLITLIRFLFLSVN
;
A
#
# COMPACT_ATOMS: atom_id res chain seq x y z
N MET A 1 -37.62 19.28 19.34
CA MET A 1 -36.39 19.53 18.55
C MET A 1 -36.50 18.73 17.26
N SER A 2 -36.91 19.35 16.15
CA SER A 2 -36.99 18.68 14.84
C SER A 2 -35.59 18.66 14.22
N ILE A 3 -35.07 17.46 13.98
CA ILE A 3 -33.82 17.29 13.24
C ILE A 3 -34.15 17.58 11.77
N SER A 4 -33.72 18.74 11.28
CA SER A 4 -33.73 19.05 9.85
C SER A 4 -32.64 18.22 9.19
N TYR A 5 -33.03 17.13 8.53
CA TYR A 5 -32.12 16.42 7.64
C TYR A 5 -31.85 17.32 6.44
N ALA A 6 -30.57 17.55 6.12
CA ALA A 6 -30.20 18.17 4.86
C ALA A 6 -30.88 17.39 3.71
N PRO A 7 -31.44 18.07 2.70
CA PRO A 7 -32.11 17.38 1.60
C PRO A 7 -31.13 16.39 0.98
N ALA A 8 -31.57 15.14 0.78
CA ALA A 8 -30.78 14.14 0.07
C ALA A 8 -30.40 14.73 -1.29
N GLY A 9 -29.11 15.02 -1.49
CA GLY A 9 -28.61 15.51 -2.77
C GLY A 9 -29.02 14.55 -3.88
N LYS A 10 -29.27 15.08 -5.09
CA LYS A 10 -29.62 14.25 -6.25
C LYS A 10 -28.62 13.10 -6.39
N THR A 11 -29.10 11.86 -6.42
CA THR A 11 -28.27 10.67 -6.57
C THR A 11 -27.56 10.71 -7.93
N GLY A 12 -26.28 11.10 -7.92
CA GLY A 12 -25.46 11.16 -9.12
C GLY A 12 -24.86 9.80 -9.43
N LYS A 13 -24.88 9.38 -10.70
CA LYS A 13 -24.14 8.20 -11.17
C LYS A 13 -22.64 8.26 -10.82
N TRP A 14 -22.13 9.47 -10.61
CA TRP A 14 -20.75 9.77 -10.23
C TRP A 14 -20.35 9.17 -8.87
N ASP A 15 -21.24 9.12 -7.88
CA ASP A 15 -20.88 8.57 -6.56
C ASP A 15 -20.54 7.08 -6.65
N GLY A 16 -21.37 6.32 -7.40
CA GLY A 16 -21.13 4.91 -7.67
C GLY A 16 -19.86 4.70 -8.51
N ALA A 17 -19.68 5.47 -9.57
CA ALA A 17 -18.49 5.39 -10.42
C ALA A 17 -17.20 5.64 -9.61
N MET A 18 -17.18 6.67 -8.75
CA MET A 18 -16.02 6.99 -7.94
C MET A 18 -15.73 5.93 -6.86
N ASP A 19 -16.75 5.23 -6.34
CA ASP A 19 -16.54 4.12 -5.40
C ASP A 19 -16.01 2.86 -6.10
N TRP A 20 -16.44 2.59 -7.33
CA TRP A 20 -15.86 1.56 -8.20
C TRP A 20 -14.39 1.85 -8.52
N VAL A 21 -14.07 3.08 -8.97
CA VAL A 21 -12.67 3.44 -9.29
C VAL A 21 -11.80 3.40 -8.03
N GLN A 22 -12.32 3.77 -6.86
CA GLN A 22 -11.58 3.64 -5.60
C GLN A 22 -11.27 2.17 -5.29
N MET A 23 -12.24 1.26 -5.48
CA MET A 23 -12.00 -0.17 -5.28
C MET A 23 -10.99 -0.72 -6.29
N LEU A 24 -11.19 -0.45 -7.59
CA LEU A 24 -10.34 -0.99 -8.65
C LEU A 24 -8.90 -0.46 -8.55
N SER A 25 -8.72 0.82 -8.22
CA SER A 25 -7.38 1.37 -7.96
C SER A 25 -6.73 0.73 -6.74
N GLY A 26 -7.48 0.47 -5.66
CA GLY A 26 -6.97 -0.26 -4.50
C GLY A 26 -6.56 -1.69 -4.84
N ALA A 27 -7.40 -2.43 -5.58
CA ALA A 27 -7.10 -3.79 -6.04
C ALA A 27 -5.86 -3.82 -6.97
N GLY A 28 -5.75 -2.85 -7.89
CA GLY A 28 -4.59 -2.70 -8.76
C GLY A 28 -3.30 -2.43 -7.99
N LEU A 29 -3.34 -1.56 -6.97
CA LEU A 29 -2.18 -1.30 -6.11
C LEU A 29 -1.81 -2.50 -5.23
N ILE A 30 -2.77 -3.28 -4.74
CA ILE A 30 -2.51 -4.53 -4.00
C ILE A 30 -1.76 -5.51 -4.91
N LEU A 31 -2.25 -5.73 -6.14
CA LEU A 31 -1.60 -6.62 -7.09
C LEU A 31 -0.19 -6.12 -7.44
N PHE A 32 -0.04 -4.82 -7.68
CA PHE A 32 1.27 -4.21 -7.89
C PHE A 32 2.21 -4.48 -6.72
N MET A 33 1.76 -4.28 -5.48
CA MET A 33 2.59 -4.51 -4.30
C MET A 33 3.03 -5.97 -4.16
N TRP A 34 2.15 -6.94 -4.45
CA TRP A 34 2.54 -8.35 -4.46
C TRP A 34 3.59 -8.65 -5.54
N CYS A 35 3.37 -8.19 -6.77
CA CYS A 35 4.35 -8.31 -7.84
C CYS A 35 5.67 -7.65 -7.44
N HIS A 36 5.62 -6.42 -6.94
CA HIS A 36 6.77 -5.65 -6.49
C HIS A 36 7.58 -6.41 -5.43
N MET A 37 6.93 -6.91 -4.38
CA MET A 37 7.60 -7.64 -3.32
C MET A 37 8.26 -8.91 -3.83
N ILE A 38 7.60 -9.66 -4.71
CA ILE A 38 8.18 -10.86 -5.31
C ILE A 38 9.39 -10.51 -6.18
N LEU A 39 9.26 -9.53 -7.07
CA LEU A 39 10.32 -9.12 -8.00
C LEU A 39 11.55 -8.59 -7.26
N VAL A 40 11.36 -7.72 -6.25
CA VAL A 40 12.47 -7.16 -5.47
C VAL A 40 13.08 -8.22 -4.53
N SER A 41 12.27 -9.14 -3.99
CA SER A 41 12.78 -10.23 -3.15
C SER A 41 13.59 -11.29 -3.89
N SER A 42 13.55 -11.30 -5.22
CA SER A 42 14.33 -12.25 -6.03
C SER A 42 15.84 -12.17 -5.77
N VAL A 43 16.33 -11.05 -5.24
CA VAL A 43 17.72 -10.87 -4.76
C VAL A 43 18.12 -11.87 -3.66
N VAL A 44 17.14 -12.38 -2.90
CA VAL A 44 17.35 -13.41 -1.88
C VAL A 44 17.78 -14.73 -2.53
N ILE A 45 17.28 -15.04 -3.73
CA ILE A 45 17.71 -16.19 -4.52
C ILE A 45 19.11 -15.91 -5.07
N SER A 46 19.26 -14.84 -5.86
CA SER A 46 20.57 -14.31 -6.25
C SER A 46 20.44 -12.88 -6.81
N PRO A 47 21.49 -12.05 -6.69
CA PRO A 47 21.53 -10.73 -7.34
C PRO A 47 21.33 -10.82 -8.86
N GLY A 48 21.91 -11.84 -9.51
CA GLY A 48 21.76 -12.03 -10.95
C GLY A 48 20.34 -12.33 -11.41
N VAL A 49 19.50 -12.98 -10.58
CA VAL A 49 18.07 -13.17 -10.90
C VAL A 49 17.34 -11.83 -10.84
N MET A 50 17.59 -11.01 -9.83
CA MET A 50 17.01 -9.67 -9.74
C MET A 50 17.45 -8.80 -10.93
N ASP A 51 18.73 -8.82 -11.26
CA ASP A 51 19.28 -8.04 -12.36
C ASP A 51 18.71 -8.48 -13.72
N ALA A 52 18.55 -9.79 -13.97
CA ALA A 52 17.94 -10.30 -15.19
C ALA A 52 16.46 -9.87 -15.32
N ILE A 53 15.71 -9.90 -14.21
CA ILE A 53 14.34 -9.39 -14.18
C ILE A 53 14.32 -7.88 -14.43
N ALA A 54 15.20 -7.12 -13.79
CA ALA A 54 15.28 -5.68 -13.97
C ALA A 54 15.67 -5.30 -15.41
N GLU A 55 16.61 -6.03 -16.01
CA GLU A 55 17.01 -5.87 -17.41
C GLU A 55 15.85 -6.15 -18.38
N PHE A 56 15.02 -7.17 -18.12
CA PHE A 56 13.80 -7.39 -18.91
C PHE A 56 12.84 -6.19 -18.83
N PHE A 57 12.65 -5.61 -17.64
CA PHE A 57 11.82 -4.41 -17.47
C PHE A 57 12.40 -3.18 -18.17
N GLU A 58 13.73 -3.06 -18.17
CA GLU A 58 14.45 -1.98 -18.85
C GLU A 58 14.36 -2.12 -20.37
N ALA A 59 14.66 -3.31 -20.90
CA ALA A 59 14.65 -3.61 -22.33
C ALA A 59 13.26 -3.46 -22.96
N THR A 60 12.19 -3.72 -22.20
CA THR A 60 10.81 -3.54 -22.64
C THR A 60 10.28 -2.12 -22.42
N GLY A 61 11.05 -1.23 -21.79
CA GLY A 61 10.59 0.11 -21.41
C GLY A 61 9.52 0.11 -20.31
N MET A 62 9.30 -1.03 -19.65
CA MET A 62 8.22 -1.22 -18.70
C MET A 62 8.45 -0.42 -17.41
N ALA A 63 9.70 -0.21 -16.98
CA ALA A 63 9.99 0.64 -15.81
C ALA A 63 9.69 2.12 -16.09
N GLN A 64 10.02 2.60 -17.30
CA GLN A 64 9.91 3.99 -17.74
C GLN A 64 8.45 4.39 -17.95
N VAL A 65 7.62 3.47 -18.47
CA VAL A 65 6.19 3.72 -18.70
C VAL A 65 5.38 3.28 -17.49
N GLY A 66 5.64 2.08 -16.97
CA GLY A 66 4.91 1.50 -15.85
C GLY A 66 5.12 2.26 -14.54
N GLY A 67 6.32 2.77 -14.27
CA GLY A 67 6.61 3.56 -13.08
C GLY A 67 5.71 4.80 -12.94
N PRO A 68 5.70 5.72 -13.92
CA PRO A 68 4.79 6.86 -13.93
C PRO A 68 3.31 6.47 -13.89
N LEU A 69 2.90 5.41 -14.58
CA LEU A 69 1.50 4.94 -14.53
C LEU A 69 1.09 4.44 -13.15
N VAL A 70 1.96 3.71 -12.45
CA VAL A 70 1.72 3.28 -11.07
C VAL A 70 1.69 4.49 -10.12
N PHE A 71 2.56 5.48 -10.33
CA PHE A 71 2.54 6.73 -9.56
C PHE A 71 1.21 7.49 -9.76
N LEU A 72 0.70 7.57 -10.99
CA LEU A 72 -0.61 8.15 -11.28
C LEU A 72 -1.76 7.35 -10.65
N LEU A 73 -1.68 6.01 -10.68
CA LEU A 73 -2.64 5.14 -10.02
C LEU A 73 -2.64 5.37 -8.50
N PHE A 74 -1.45 5.49 -7.90
CA PHE A 74 -1.24 5.78 -6.49
C PHE A 74 -1.88 7.11 -6.08
N LEU A 75 -1.63 8.19 -6.84
CA LEU A 75 -2.25 9.50 -6.57
C LEU A 75 -3.76 9.47 -6.78
N THR A 76 -4.24 8.82 -7.84
CA THR A 76 -5.68 8.66 -8.10
C THR A 76 -6.36 7.92 -6.95
N HIS A 77 -5.75 6.83 -6.48
CA HIS A 77 -6.24 6.08 -5.33
C HIS A 77 -6.31 6.97 -4.08
N PHE A 78 -5.25 7.73 -3.80
CA PHE A 78 -5.21 8.65 -2.67
C PHE A 78 -6.32 9.70 -2.73
N VAL A 79 -6.50 10.38 -3.87
CA VAL A 79 -7.54 11.41 -4.04
C VAL A 79 -8.93 10.82 -3.79
N LEU A 80 -9.21 9.62 -4.31
CA LEU A 80 -10.49 8.96 -4.13
C LEU A 80 -10.71 8.49 -2.68
N ALA A 81 -9.68 7.93 -2.04
CA ALA A 81 -9.73 7.45 -0.66
C ALA A 81 -9.78 8.58 0.37
N ALA A 82 -9.11 9.71 0.09
CA ALA A 82 -9.05 10.89 0.96
C ALA A 82 -10.44 11.48 1.24
N ARG A 83 -11.39 11.32 0.31
CA ARG A 83 -12.81 11.72 0.52
C ARG A 83 -13.46 11.06 1.75
N LYS A 84 -12.91 9.93 2.21
CA LYS A 84 -13.40 9.17 3.38
C LYS A 84 -12.69 9.55 4.68
N ILE A 85 -11.67 10.41 4.64
CA ILE A 85 -10.86 10.78 5.81
C ILE A 85 -11.38 12.12 6.38
N PRO A 86 -11.69 12.23 7.67
CA PRO A 86 -12.01 13.51 8.28
C PRO A 86 -10.74 14.33 8.46
N PHE A 87 -10.56 15.37 7.64
CA PHE A 87 -9.43 16.29 7.80
C PHE A 87 -9.67 17.36 8.87
N ARG A 88 -10.93 17.60 9.26
CA ARG A 88 -11.27 18.54 10.33
C ARG A 88 -11.01 17.91 11.70
N PHE A 89 -10.41 18.69 12.61
CA PHE A 89 -10.09 18.25 13.97
C PHE A 89 -11.30 17.70 14.73
N ASP A 90 -12.47 18.33 14.61
CA ASP A 90 -13.70 17.86 15.26
C ASP A 90 -14.08 16.46 14.79
N GLY A 91 -14.00 16.19 13.48
CA GLY A 91 -14.28 14.87 12.90
C GLY A 91 -13.26 13.82 13.34
N GLN A 92 -11.99 14.18 13.43
CA GLN A 92 -10.94 13.29 13.95
C GLN A 92 -11.19 12.93 15.41
N LYS A 93 -11.51 13.92 16.25
CA LYS A 93 -11.87 13.73 17.65
C LYS A 93 -13.09 12.83 17.80
N THR A 94 -14.13 13.04 16.99
CA THR A 94 -15.34 12.22 16.99
C THR A 94 -15.03 10.77 16.65
N ILE A 95 -14.29 10.49 15.55
CA ILE A 95 -13.93 9.12 15.18
C ILE A 95 -13.10 8.45 16.28
N TRP A 96 -12.12 9.17 16.84
CA TRP A 96 -11.27 8.64 17.90
C TRP A 96 -12.07 8.25 19.15
N GLN A 97 -12.98 9.12 19.60
CA GLN A 97 -13.85 8.84 20.74
C GLN A 97 -14.77 7.64 20.49
N HIS A 98 -15.36 7.54 19.29
CA HIS A 98 -16.21 6.41 18.93
C HIS A 98 -15.43 5.10 18.85
N ALA A 99 -14.24 5.10 18.25
CA ALA A 99 -13.39 3.91 18.18
C ALA A 99 -12.96 3.41 19.55
N ARG A 100 -12.66 4.33 20.48
CA ARG A 100 -12.40 3.99 21.88
C ARG A 100 -13.62 3.41 22.58
N MET A 101 -14.80 4.00 22.38
CA MET A 101 -16.05 3.53 23.01
C MET A 101 -16.47 2.14 22.51
N LEU A 102 -16.39 1.90 21.20
CA LEU A 102 -16.87 0.65 20.58
C LEU A 102 -15.96 -0.55 20.85
N HIS A 103 -14.68 -0.32 21.15
CA HIS A 103 -13.67 -1.38 21.28
C HIS A 103 -13.68 -2.42 20.13
N HIS A 104 -14.05 -1.97 18.93
CA HIS A 104 -14.30 -2.84 17.79
C HIS A 104 -13.09 -2.90 16.85
N GLY A 105 -12.58 -4.11 16.61
CA GLY A 105 -11.33 -4.33 15.89
C GLY A 105 -11.31 -3.74 14.47
N ASP A 106 -12.37 -3.92 13.68
CA ASP A 106 -12.36 -3.41 12.30
C ASP A 106 -12.46 -1.88 12.23
N THR A 107 -13.05 -1.25 13.25
CA THR A 107 -13.04 0.21 13.40
C THR A 107 -11.62 0.71 13.64
N TRP A 108 -10.87 0.05 14.52
CA TRP A 108 -9.46 0.36 14.76
C TRP A 108 -8.59 0.12 13.54
N LEU A 109 -8.79 -0.99 12.81
CA LEU A 109 -8.08 -1.24 11.56
C LEU A 109 -8.30 -0.08 10.57
N TRP A 110 -9.48 0.54 10.56
CA TRP A 110 -9.78 1.65 9.64
C TRP A 110 -8.96 2.89 9.99
N ILE A 111 -8.82 3.18 11.29
CA ILE A 111 -7.92 4.23 11.78
C ILE A 111 -6.48 3.93 11.37
N VAL A 112 -6.02 2.69 11.55
CA VAL A 112 -4.68 2.25 11.13
C VAL A 112 -4.47 2.51 9.64
N GLN A 113 -5.43 2.17 8.78
CA GLN A 113 -5.34 2.44 7.35
C GLN A 113 -5.30 3.93 7.02
N ALA A 114 -6.12 4.75 7.67
CA ALA A 114 -6.13 6.19 7.43
C ALA A 114 -4.80 6.84 7.82
N VAL A 115 -4.23 6.45 8.97
CA VAL A 115 -2.93 6.95 9.44
C VAL A 115 -1.80 6.45 8.57
N SER A 116 -1.76 5.14 8.26
CA SER A 116 -0.72 4.58 7.40
C SER A 116 -0.76 5.18 6.00
N ALA A 117 -1.95 5.44 5.44
CA ALA A 117 -2.09 6.10 4.14
C ALA A 117 -1.38 7.46 4.08
N MET A 118 -1.47 8.28 5.14
CA MET A 118 -0.84 9.61 5.14
C MET A 118 0.68 9.51 5.17
N ILE A 119 1.22 8.54 5.92
CA ILE A 119 2.67 8.31 5.98
C ILE A 119 3.17 7.72 4.65
N ILE A 120 2.44 6.73 4.10
CA ILE A 120 2.75 6.09 2.81
C ILE A 120 2.67 7.11 1.67
N LEU A 121 1.76 8.09 1.71
CA LEU A 121 1.71 9.15 0.71
C LEU A 121 3.09 9.83 0.55
N ILE A 122 3.70 10.20 1.67
CA ILE A 122 4.97 10.92 1.69
C ILE A 122 6.11 9.97 1.35
N MET A 123 6.23 8.86 2.09
CA MET A 123 7.34 7.94 1.94
C MET A 123 7.28 7.20 0.59
N GLY A 124 6.11 6.73 0.18
CA GLY A 124 5.90 6.09 -1.12
C GLY A 124 6.24 7.03 -2.28
N ALA A 125 5.88 8.31 -2.19
CA ALA A 125 6.25 9.29 -3.22
C ALA A 125 7.77 9.50 -3.30
N ILE A 126 8.45 9.65 -2.16
CA ILE A 126 9.93 9.76 -2.11
C ILE A 126 10.58 8.51 -2.70
N HIS A 127 10.10 7.33 -2.31
CA HIS A 127 10.61 6.05 -2.79
C HIS A 127 10.49 5.93 -4.31
N MET A 128 9.28 6.16 -4.85
CA MET A 128 9.02 6.08 -6.28
C MET A 128 9.82 7.12 -7.06
N TRP A 129 9.90 8.35 -6.56
CA TRP A 129 10.72 9.39 -7.20
C TRP A 129 12.17 8.95 -7.34
N VAL A 130 12.82 8.58 -6.23
CA VAL A 130 14.25 8.21 -6.24
C VAL A 130 14.54 7.01 -7.14
N VAL A 131 13.70 5.98 -7.11
CA VAL A 131 13.91 4.78 -7.94
C VAL A 131 13.68 5.08 -9.42
N LEU A 132 12.65 5.87 -9.77
CA LEU A 132 12.33 6.15 -11.17
C LEU A 132 13.27 7.18 -11.81
N THR A 133 13.95 8.01 -11.01
CA THR A 133 14.96 8.95 -11.52
C THR A 133 16.38 8.38 -11.61
N ASP A 134 16.62 7.17 -11.08
CA ASP A 134 17.92 6.48 -11.10
C ASP A 134 17.83 5.10 -11.80
N LEU A 135 17.16 5.08 -12.95
CA LEU A 135 17.16 3.92 -13.84
C LEU A 135 18.52 3.77 -14.56
N PRO A 136 18.95 2.55 -14.95
CA PRO A 136 18.29 1.26 -14.74
C PRO A 136 18.43 0.75 -13.29
N ILE A 137 17.48 -0.10 -12.88
CA ILE A 137 17.50 -0.76 -11.57
C ILE A 137 18.52 -1.90 -11.59
N THR A 138 19.40 -1.94 -10.61
CA THR A 138 20.28 -3.09 -10.37
C THR A 138 20.33 -3.45 -8.88
N ALA A 139 20.71 -4.69 -8.57
CA ALA A 139 20.90 -5.19 -7.22
C ALA A 139 21.99 -4.39 -6.49
N ILE A 140 23.10 -4.06 -7.18
CA ILE A 140 24.20 -3.28 -6.62
C ILE A 140 23.76 -1.85 -6.29
N LYS A 141 23.08 -1.15 -7.21
CA LYS A 141 22.57 0.21 -6.94
C LYS A 141 21.56 0.20 -5.78
N SER A 142 20.69 -0.81 -5.74
CA SER A 142 19.70 -0.95 -4.68
C SER A 142 20.35 -1.21 -3.31
N ALA A 143 21.37 -2.06 -3.27
CA ALA A 143 22.17 -2.29 -2.07
C ALA A 143 22.92 -1.03 -1.62
N ALA A 144 23.60 -0.34 -2.55
CA ALA A 144 24.31 0.91 -2.29
C ALA A 144 23.38 1.95 -1.64
N ARG A 145 22.18 2.12 -2.20
CA ARG A 145 21.17 3.02 -1.65
C ARG A 145 20.79 2.62 -0.22
N ILE A 146 20.42 1.35 0.00
CA ILE A 146 19.98 0.85 1.32
C ILE A 146 21.08 0.96 2.39
N GLN A 147 22.33 0.66 2.03
CA GLN A 147 23.48 0.75 2.93
C GLN A 147 23.91 2.19 3.22
N SER A 148 23.48 3.14 2.39
CA SER A 148 23.82 4.56 2.56
C SER A 148 22.79 5.32 3.42
N GLY A 149 23.30 6.23 4.26
CA GLY A 149 22.48 7.21 4.97
C GLY A 149 21.34 6.60 5.80
N PHE A 150 20.13 7.17 5.66
CA PHE A 150 18.95 6.78 6.42
C PHE A 150 18.01 5.80 5.68
N TRP A 151 18.43 5.28 4.51
CA TRP A 151 17.56 4.48 3.64
C TRP A 151 17.15 3.15 4.26
N ALA A 152 18.03 2.48 5.01
CA ALA A 152 17.66 1.27 5.74
C ALA A 152 16.49 1.51 6.71
N VAL A 153 16.55 2.58 7.51
CA VAL A 153 15.48 2.93 8.47
C VAL A 153 14.22 3.34 7.74
N PHE A 154 14.35 4.11 6.64
CA PHE A 154 13.24 4.49 5.79
C PHE A 154 12.46 3.26 5.30
N TYR A 155 13.14 2.22 4.79
CA TYR A 155 12.45 1.02 4.33
C TYR A 155 11.93 0.14 5.47
N LEU A 156 12.59 0.12 6.64
CA LEU A 156 12.09 -0.59 7.83
C LEU A 156 10.77 0.00 8.35
N ILE A 157 10.50 1.29 8.09
CA ILE A 157 9.22 1.92 8.41
C ILE A 157 8.23 1.73 7.26
N LEU A 158 8.66 1.94 6.01
CA LEU A 158 7.78 1.86 4.84
C LEU A 158 7.19 0.45 4.65
N LEU A 159 8.02 -0.60 4.79
CA LEU A 159 7.64 -1.99 4.59
C LEU A 159 6.41 -2.39 5.43
N PRO A 160 6.44 -2.36 6.78
CA PRO A 160 5.29 -2.78 7.57
C PRO A 160 4.07 -1.87 7.36
N LEU A 161 4.27 -0.57 7.11
CA LEU A 161 3.15 0.34 6.88
C LEU A 161 2.39 0.00 5.60
N VAL A 162 3.11 -0.21 4.49
CA VAL A 162 2.49 -0.56 3.20
C VAL A 162 1.85 -1.93 3.27
N GLU A 163 2.54 -2.94 3.80
CA GLU A 163 2.00 -4.29 3.90
C GLU A 163 0.74 -4.36 4.78
N LEU A 164 0.72 -3.66 5.92
CA LEU A 164 -0.49 -3.55 6.74
C LEU A 164 -1.60 -2.80 5.99
N HIS A 165 -1.28 -1.72 5.28
CA HIS A 165 -2.28 -0.96 4.51
C HIS A 165 -2.92 -1.82 3.40
N VAL A 166 -2.09 -2.55 2.66
CA VAL A 166 -2.45 -3.47 1.57
C VAL A 166 -3.29 -4.62 2.10
N GLY A 167 -2.82 -5.30 3.14
CA GLY A 167 -3.51 -6.43 3.75
C GLY A 167 -4.90 -6.08 4.27
N ILE A 168 -4.98 -5.04 5.11
CA ILE A 168 -6.27 -4.55 5.62
C ILE A 168 -7.16 -4.06 4.47
N GLY A 169 -6.58 -3.49 3.41
CA GLY A 169 -7.28 -3.04 2.21
C GLY A 169 -7.94 -4.19 1.46
N LEU A 170 -7.20 -5.28 1.24
CA LEU A 170 -7.71 -6.49 0.63
C LEU A 170 -8.85 -7.08 1.45
N TYR A 171 -8.67 -7.21 2.77
CA TYR A 171 -9.71 -7.66 3.70
C TYR A 171 -11.00 -6.85 3.54
N ARG A 172 -10.90 -5.52 3.56
CA ARG A 172 -12.07 -4.66 3.45
C ARG A 172 -12.72 -4.66 2.07
N ILE A 173 -11.95 -4.72 0.99
CA ILE A 173 -12.51 -4.83 -0.36
C ILE A 173 -13.32 -6.13 -0.46
N ALA A 174 -12.76 -7.24 0.01
CA ALA A 174 -13.41 -8.55 -0.05
C ALA A 174 -14.75 -8.58 0.71
N VAL A 175 -14.80 -8.03 1.92
CA VAL A 175 -16.03 -7.97 2.73
C VAL A 175 -17.01 -6.95 2.15
N LYS A 176 -16.56 -5.75 1.77
CA LYS A 176 -17.43 -4.66 1.29
C LYS A 176 -18.17 -5.02 0.00
N TRP A 177 -17.51 -5.74 -0.90
CA TRP A 177 -18.08 -6.10 -2.20
C TRP A 177 -18.72 -7.50 -2.22
N GLY A 178 -18.85 -8.14 -1.05
CA GLY A 178 -19.56 -9.41 -0.91
C GLY A 178 -18.81 -10.63 -1.45
N PHE A 179 -17.53 -10.50 -1.78
CA PHE A 179 -16.68 -11.65 -2.13
C PHE A 179 -16.48 -12.58 -0.93
N VAL A 180 -16.52 -12.03 0.29
CA VAL A 180 -16.44 -12.78 1.55
C VAL A 180 -17.70 -12.50 2.37
N LYS A 181 -18.45 -13.56 2.67
CA LYS A 181 -19.65 -13.52 3.51
C LYS A 181 -19.28 -13.62 4.99
N ASP A 182 -20.22 -13.26 5.87
CA ASP A 182 -19.98 -13.22 7.33
C ASP A 182 -19.47 -14.54 7.92
N VAL A 183 -19.98 -15.68 7.42
CA VAL A 183 -19.56 -17.02 7.87
C VAL A 183 -18.07 -17.30 7.61
N ASP A 184 -17.51 -16.72 6.55
CA ASP A 184 -16.12 -16.92 6.13
C ASP A 184 -15.18 -15.80 6.59
N ARG A 185 -15.74 -14.71 7.13
CA ARG A 185 -15.01 -13.47 7.46
C ARG A 185 -13.85 -13.70 8.42
N ALA A 186 -14.07 -14.50 9.47
CA ALA A 186 -13.02 -14.82 10.44
C ALA A 186 -11.86 -15.62 9.82
N ARG A 187 -12.20 -16.61 8.98
CA ARG A 187 -11.20 -17.42 8.26
C ARG A 187 -10.42 -16.57 7.27
N PHE A 188 -11.11 -15.72 6.51
CA PHE A 188 -10.48 -14.83 5.54
C PHE A 188 -9.54 -13.82 6.21
N LYS A 189 -9.97 -13.20 7.31
CA LYS A 189 -9.12 -12.30 8.11
C LYS A 189 -7.86 -12.99 8.63
N ARG A 190 -7.97 -14.24 9.09
CA ARG A 190 -6.80 -15.03 9.51
C ARG A 190 -5.87 -15.31 8.33
N GLY A 191 -6.41 -15.70 7.18
CA GLY A 191 -5.63 -15.95 5.97
C GLY A 191 -4.88 -14.70 5.49
N GLU A 192 -5.56 -13.56 5.46
CA GLU A 192 -4.98 -12.27 5.09
C GLU A 192 -3.85 -11.87 6.05
N ASN A 193 -4.05 -11.98 7.36
CA ASN A 193 -2.97 -11.74 8.34
C ASN A 193 -1.73 -12.62 8.11
N ILE A 194 -1.92 -13.89 7.72
CA ILE A 194 -0.82 -14.80 7.41
C ILE A 194 -0.06 -14.32 6.18
N ILE A 195 -0.78 -13.94 5.12
CA ILE A 195 -0.18 -13.42 3.87
C ILE A 195 0.60 -12.13 4.16
N THR A 196 0.01 -11.20 4.91
CA THR A 196 0.66 -9.94 5.29
C THR A 196 1.92 -10.19 6.12
N LEU A 197 1.87 -11.10 7.10
CA LEU A 197 3.06 -11.48 7.88
C LEU A 197 4.15 -12.13 7.01
N MET A 198 3.77 -12.96 6.05
CA MET A 198 4.69 -13.58 5.10
C MET A 198 5.40 -12.53 4.23
N PHE A 199 4.67 -11.56 3.66
CA PHE A 199 5.29 -10.49 2.88
C PHE A 199 6.18 -9.59 3.73
N ILE A 200 5.80 -9.27 4.97
CA ILE A 200 6.67 -8.55 5.91
C ILE A 200 7.96 -9.36 6.17
N ALA A 201 7.85 -10.66 6.43
CA ALA A 201 9.02 -11.51 6.68
C ALA A 201 9.95 -11.58 5.46
N ILE A 202 9.41 -11.81 4.26
CA ILE A 202 10.18 -11.82 3.01
C ILE A 202 10.82 -10.45 2.75
N GLY A 203 10.09 -9.36 3.01
CA GLY A 203 10.61 -8.00 2.90
C GLY A 203 11.76 -7.72 3.85
N LEU A 204 11.67 -8.17 5.10
CA LEU A 204 12.76 -8.04 6.08
C LEU A 204 13.99 -8.85 5.66
N ILE A 205 13.81 -10.09 5.21
CA ILE A 205 14.90 -10.91 4.67
C ILE A 205 15.55 -10.23 3.47
N THR A 206 14.74 -9.63 2.59
CA THR A 206 15.21 -8.89 1.41
C THR A 206 16.03 -7.66 1.81
N LEU A 207 15.58 -6.89 2.81
CA LEU A 207 16.34 -5.74 3.33
C LEU A 207 17.66 -6.16 3.96
N ILE A 208 17.65 -7.23 4.76
CA ILE A 208 18.87 -7.83 5.32
C ILE A 208 19.81 -8.26 4.19
N ARG A 209 19.29 -8.90 3.15
CA ARG A 209 20.08 -9.32 1.99
C ARG A 209 20.76 -8.12 1.32
N PHE A 210 20.04 -7.02 1.11
CA PHE A 210 20.63 -5.79 0.55
C PHE A 210 21.64 -5.13 1.48
N LEU A 211 21.43 -5.15 2.80
CA LEU A 211 22.37 -4.57 3.78
C LEU A 211 23.73 -5.27 3.78
N PHE A 212 23.76 -6.58 3.54
CA PHE A 212 24.98 -7.38 3.53
C PHE A 212 25.48 -7.77 2.13
N LEU A 213 24.85 -7.24 1.06
CA LEU A 213 25.32 -7.47 -0.29
C LEU A 213 26.62 -6.68 -0.53
N SER A 214 27.67 -7.33 -1.04
CA SER A 214 28.91 -6.64 -1.39
C SER A 214 28.66 -5.67 -2.55
N VAL A 215 29.03 -4.40 -2.35
CA VAL A 215 28.85 -3.29 -3.32
C VAL A 215 30.20 -2.88 -3.95
N ASN A 216 31.26 -3.62 -3.67
CA ASN A 216 32.62 -3.37 -4.18
C ASN A 216 32.77 -3.75 -5.65
#